data_AF-D4YPS9-F1
#
_entry.id   AF-D4YPS9-F1
#
_cell.length_a   1.000
_cell.length_b   1.000
_cell.length_c   1.000
_cell.angle_alpha   90.00
_cell.angle_beta   90.00
_cell.angle_gamma   90.00
#
_symmetry.space_group_name_H-M   'P 1'
#
loop_
_entity.id
_entity.type
_entity.pdbx_description
1 polymer ?
#
loop_
_entity_poly.entity_id
_entity_poly.type
_entity_poly.pdbx_seq_one_letter_code
_entity_poly.pdbx_strand_id
1 'polypeptide(L)'
;MEKEPLMPTDPTEQAETARTTLRLLAEATRRVDDPDQLYAVIDNIRGGVQALQETLAQLADAHTLHQARAISLNGDPVTGQITAAYAHAVLQGAAAGLSGVEAQRREATDLTDHMDWTPAPSPVAEEIDPAQAHERLSERGVWRTVTLQEGRTAATTMRLLEEHGAEAAVAYLAQADHGDPDIIRELDYGYAYDEPPSGR
;
A
#
# COMPACT_ATOMS: atom_id res chain seq x y z
N MET A 1 32.80 -15.46 -8.60
CA MET A 1 32.21 -14.16 -8.97
C MET A 1 31.70 -14.30 -10.39
N GLU A 2 30.52 -14.91 -10.53
CA GLU A 2 29.84 -14.95 -11.83
C GLU A 2 29.39 -13.53 -12.14
N LYS A 3 29.80 -13.02 -13.31
CA LYS A 3 29.20 -11.81 -13.86
C LYS A 3 27.77 -12.19 -14.23
N GLU A 4 26.82 -11.72 -13.44
CA GLU A 4 25.42 -11.65 -13.83
C GLU A 4 25.38 -10.99 -15.23
N PRO A 5 24.83 -11.66 -16.26
CA PRO A 5 24.78 -11.08 -17.58
C PRO A 5 23.87 -9.87 -17.50
N LEU A 6 24.45 -8.70 -17.72
CA LEU A 6 23.70 -7.46 -17.93
C LEU A 6 22.77 -7.72 -19.11
N MET A 7 21.50 -8.08 -18.88
CA MET A 7 20.54 -8.21 -19.97
C MET A 7 20.33 -6.81 -20.53
N PRO A 8 20.72 -6.52 -21.79
CA PRO A 8 20.11 -5.39 -22.48
C PRO A 8 18.64 -5.77 -22.67
N THR A 9 17.76 -5.16 -21.88
CA THR A 9 16.33 -5.38 -21.96
C THR A 9 15.80 -4.67 -23.21
N ASP A 10 15.30 -5.43 -24.18
CA ASP A 10 14.64 -4.86 -25.37
C ASP A 10 13.51 -3.92 -24.91
N PRO A 11 13.54 -2.62 -25.27
CA PRO A 11 12.49 -1.68 -24.87
C PRO A 11 11.09 -2.14 -25.25
N THR A 12 10.94 -2.90 -26.33
CA THR A 12 9.67 -3.46 -26.80
C THR A 12 9.15 -4.53 -25.84
N GLU A 13 10.02 -5.45 -25.43
CA GLU A 13 9.67 -6.52 -24.47
C GLU A 13 9.34 -5.95 -23.08
N GLN A 14 10.09 -4.93 -22.65
CA GLN A 14 9.80 -4.24 -21.39
C GLN A 14 8.49 -3.47 -21.43
N ALA A 15 8.13 -2.85 -22.56
CA ALA A 15 6.84 -2.19 -22.71
C ALA A 15 5.67 -3.18 -22.58
N GLU A 16 5.79 -4.39 -23.15
CA GLU A 16 4.77 -5.44 -23.00
C GLU A 16 4.67 -5.97 -21.57
N THR A 17 5.82 -6.12 -20.90
CA THR A 17 5.87 -6.50 -19.49
C THR A 17 5.20 -5.45 -18.62
N ALA A 18 5.54 -4.16 -18.80
CA ALA A 18 4.93 -3.05 -18.08
C ALA A 18 3.40 -2.99 -18.29
N ARG A 19 2.93 -3.13 -19.53
CA ARG A 19 1.49 -3.18 -19.85
C ARG A 19 0.79 -4.32 -19.12
N THR A 20 1.42 -5.49 -19.07
CA THR A 20 0.87 -6.67 -18.39
C THR A 20 0.79 -6.46 -16.87
N THR A 21 1.87 -5.97 -16.27
CA THR A 21 1.96 -5.69 -14.83
C THR A 21 0.94 -4.63 -14.41
N LEU A 22 0.79 -3.53 -15.16
CA LEU A 22 -0.21 -2.50 -14.87
C LEU A 22 -1.64 -3.03 -14.95
N ARG A 23 -1.92 -3.94 -15.91
CA ARG A 23 -3.24 -4.60 -15.99
C ARG A 23 -3.49 -5.51 -14.79
N LEU A 24 -2.48 -6.26 -14.34
CA LEU A 24 -2.59 -7.12 -13.16
C LEU A 24 -2.82 -6.29 -11.90
N LEU A 25 -2.09 -5.17 -11.74
CA LEU A 25 -2.31 -4.22 -10.66
C LEU A 25 -3.74 -3.67 -10.70
N ALA A 26 -4.21 -3.20 -11.86
CA ALA A 26 -5.56 -2.66 -12.02
C ALA A 26 -6.66 -3.69 -11.69
N GLU A 27 -6.43 -4.98 -11.94
CA GLU A 27 -7.35 -6.05 -11.54
C GLU A 27 -7.31 -6.27 -10.02
N ALA A 28 -6.11 -6.35 -9.42
CA ALA A 28 -5.94 -6.55 -7.98
C ALA A 28 -6.58 -5.40 -7.17
N THR A 29 -6.44 -4.15 -7.62
CA THR A 29 -7.03 -2.99 -6.94
C THR A 29 -8.56 -2.93 -6.98
N ARG A 30 -9.24 -3.81 -7.73
CA ARG A 30 -10.72 -3.89 -7.69
C ARG A 30 -11.26 -4.52 -6.40
N ARG A 31 -10.44 -5.31 -5.70
CA ARG A 31 -10.80 -5.97 -4.45
C ARG A 31 -9.67 -5.79 -3.46
N VAL A 32 -9.66 -4.64 -2.81
CA VAL A 32 -8.79 -4.37 -1.66
C VAL A 32 -9.62 -4.63 -0.41
N ASP A 33 -9.39 -5.78 0.24
CA ASP A 33 -10.14 -6.22 1.42
C ASP A 33 -9.61 -5.61 2.72
N ASP A 34 -8.32 -5.25 2.71
CA ASP A 34 -7.62 -4.60 3.82
C ASP A 34 -7.29 -3.16 3.44
N PRO A 35 -7.92 -2.16 4.08
CA PRO A 35 -7.67 -0.75 3.81
C PRO A 35 -6.20 -0.33 3.95
N ASP A 36 -5.40 -1.03 4.77
CA ASP A 36 -3.96 -0.72 4.92
C ASP A 36 -3.18 -0.94 3.61
N GLN A 37 -3.68 -1.83 2.74
CA GLN A 37 -3.10 -2.07 1.42
C GLN A 37 -3.30 -0.87 0.48
N LEU A 38 -4.31 -0.02 0.69
CA LEU A 38 -4.54 1.17 -0.14
C LEU A 38 -3.35 2.13 -0.05
N TYR A 39 -2.82 2.35 1.16
CA TYR A 39 -1.66 3.20 1.39
C TYR A 39 -0.43 2.67 0.67
N ALA A 40 -0.13 1.38 0.86
CA ALA A 40 0.99 0.74 0.22
C ALA A 40 0.89 0.81 -1.31
N VAL A 41 -0.30 0.60 -1.88
CA VAL A 41 -0.53 0.72 -3.32
C VAL A 41 -0.33 2.16 -3.80
N ILE A 42 -0.91 3.16 -3.11
CA ILE A 42 -0.80 4.58 -3.49
C ILE A 42 0.65 5.08 -3.41
N ASP A 43 1.45 4.65 -2.43
CA ASP A 43 2.86 5.01 -2.36
C ASP A 43 3.69 4.30 -3.43
N ASN A 44 3.47 3.00 -3.64
CA ASN A 44 4.26 2.21 -4.61
C ASN A 44 4.05 2.67 -6.06
N ILE A 45 2.87 3.16 -6.44
CA ILE A 45 2.65 3.67 -7.81
C ILE A 45 3.44 4.95 -8.12
N ARG A 46 3.98 5.66 -7.12
CA ARG A 46 4.86 6.83 -7.32
C ARG A 46 6.04 6.50 -8.22
N GLY A 47 6.73 5.39 -7.93
CA GLY A 47 7.86 4.92 -8.74
C GLY A 47 7.45 4.59 -10.17
N GLY A 48 6.25 4.02 -10.35
CA GLY A 48 5.69 3.72 -11.67
C GLY A 48 5.35 4.98 -12.49
N VAL A 49 4.78 6.02 -11.87
CA VAL A 49 4.49 7.29 -12.53
C VAL A 49 5.78 7.99 -12.97
N GLN A 50 6.80 8.00 -12.11
CA GLN A 50 8.11 8.57 -12.42
C GLN A 50 8.79 7.82 -13.58
N ALA A 51 8.81 6.48 -13.52
CA ALA A 51 9.36 5.66 -14.59
C ALA A 51 8.62 5.86 -15.93
N LEU A 52 7.29 6.04 -15.90
CA LEU A 52 6.52 6.34 -17.11
C LEU A 52 6.83 7.73 -17.66
N GLN A 53 6.98 8.74 -16.79
CA GLN A 53 7.39 10.09 -17.20
C GLN A 53 8.75 10.06 -17.89
N GLU A 54 9.72 9.37 -17.30
CA GLU A 54 11.06 9.20 -17.89
C GLU A 54 11.00 8.45 -19.22
N THR A 55 10.22 7.37 -19.31
CA THR A 55 10.04 6.61 -20.56
C THR A 55 9.47 7.48 -21.68
N LEU A 56 8.45 8.29 -21.40
CA LEU A 56 7.85 9.20 -22.39
C LEU A 56 8.83 10.27 -22.85
N ALA A 57 9.60 10.86 -21.93
CA ALA A 57 10.64 11.83 -22.26
C ALA A 57 11.75 11.19 -23.13
N GLN A 58 12.18 9.97 -22.80
CA GLN A 58 13.18 9.23 -23.58
C GLN A 58 12.67 8.88 -24.98
N LEU A 59 11.40 8.48 -25.13
CA LEU A 59 10.78 8.25 -26.45
C LEU A 59 10.71 9.54 -27.26
N ALA A 60 10.41 10.67 -26.62
CA ALA A 60 10.44 11.97 -27.29
C ALA A 60 11.86 12.30 -27.80
N ASP A 61 12.88 12.09 -26.98
CA ASP A 61 14.26 12.34 -27.36
C ASP A 61 14.72 11.40 -28.49
N ALA A 62 14.23 10.15 -28.51
CA ALA A 62 14.46 9.22 -29.61
C ALA A 62 13.90 9.72 -30.95
N HIS A 63 12.73 10.39 -30.94
CA HIS A 63 12.19 11.04 -32.16
C HIS A 63 13.10 12.15 -32.67
N THR A 64 13.69 12.97 -31.78
CA THR A 64 14.66 14.00 -32.17
C THR A 64 15.95 13.36 -32.70
N LEU A 65 16.48 12.33 -32.02
CA LEU A 65 17.68 11.61 -32.42
C LEU A 65 17.55 10.97 -33.81
N HIS A 66 16.36 10.44 -34.14
CA HIS A 66 16.09 9.76 -35.40
C HIS A 66 15.40 10.63 -36.44
N GLN A 67 15.18 11.93 -36.17
CA GLN A 67 14.42 12.84 -37.03
C GLN A 67 14.93 12.86 -38.47
N ALA A 68 16.25 12.90 -38.68
CA ALA A 68 16.85 12.93 -40.02
C ALA A 68 16.56 11.68 -40.88
N ARG A 69 16.14 10.57 -40.26
CA ARG A 69 15.77 9.32 -40.93
C ARG A 69 14.27 9.20 -41.20
N ALA A 70 13.46 10.15 -40.71
CA ALA A 70 12.02 10.11 -40.83
C ALA A 70 11.56 10.46 -42.25
N ILE A 71 10.65 9.64 -42.78
CA ILE A 71 10.02 9.80 -44.09
C ILE A 71 8.53 9.51 -43.88
N SER A 72 7.65 10.29 -44.50
CA SER A 72 6.20 10.04 -44.45
C SER A 72 5.80 8.79 -45.26
N LEU A 73 4.55 8.33 -45.10
CA LEU A 73 4.02 7.16 -45.80
C LEU A 73 4.03 7.29 -47.34
N ASN A 74 4.04 8.51 -47.88
CA ASN A 74 4.15 8.78 -49.32
C ASN A 74 5.60 9.03 -49.78
N GLY A 75 6.60 8.86 -48.91
CA GLY A 75 8.01 8.99 -49.26
C GLY A 75 8.60 10.39 -49.14
N ASP A 76 7.90 11.36 -48.53
CA ASP A 76 8.42 12.73 -48.34
C ASP A 76 9.22 12.89 -47.03
N PRO A 77 10.54 13.17 -47.10
CA PRO A 77 11.37 13.39 -45.92
C PRO A 77 11.00 14.64 -45.13
N VAL A 78 10.52 15.71 -45.77
CA VAL A 78 10.19 16.97 -45.07
C VAL A 78 8.98 16.75 -44.17
N THR A 79 7.91 16.18 -44.73
CA THR A 79 6.73 15.80 -43.94
C THR A 79 7.09 14.80 -42.83
N GLY A 80 7.95 13.81 -43.11
CA GLY A 80 8.44 12.86 -42.10
C GLY A 80 9.13 13.55 -40.92
N GLN A 81 10.05 14.47 -41.20
CA GLN A 81 10.79 15.22 -40.17
C GLN A 81 9.88 16.12 -39.33
N ILE A 82 8.92 16.81 -39.96
CA ILE A 82 7.92 17.62 -39.25
C ILE A 82 7.06 16.73 -38.32
N THR A 83 6.65 15.55 -38.82
CA THR A 83 5.86 14.59 -38.05
C THR A 83 6.63 14.06 -36.84
N ALA A 84 7.92 13.74 -37.00
CA ALA A 84 8.77 13.31 -35.89
C ALA A 84 8.95 14.42 -34.84
N ALA A 85 9.13 15.68 -35.26
CA ALA A 85 9.20 16.81 -34.34
C ALA A 85 7.87 17.03 -33.59
N TYR A 86 6.73 16.84 -34.26
CA TYR A 86 5.43 16.89 -33.61
C TYR A 86 5.23 15.76 -32.58
N ALA A 87 5.65 14.52 -32.92
CA ALA A 87 5.61 13.39 -32.00
C ALA A 87 6.45 13.64 -30.74
N HIS A 88 7.67 14.19 -30.89
CA HIS A 88 8.48 14.64 -29.76
C HIS A 88 7.71 15.62 -28.85
N ALA A 89 7.13 16.68 -29.42
CA ALA A 89 6.41 17.68 -28.64
C ALA A 89 5.20 17.09 -27.89
N VAL A 90 4.45 16.18 -28.51
CA VAL A 90 3.31 15.52 -27.88
C VAL A 90 3.76 14.62 -26.72
N LEU A 91 4.83 13.84 -26.91
CA LEU A 91 5.36 12.95 -25.87
C LEU A 91 5.95 13.74 -24.68
N GLN A 92 6.65 14.85 -24.94
CA GLN A 92 7.10 15.76 -23.89
C GLN A 92 5.91 16.38 -23.13
N GLY A 93 4.86 16.78 -23.85
CA GLY A 93 3.61 17.24 -23.23
C GLY A 93 2.95 16.18 -22.34
N ALA A 94 2.94 14.93 -22.78
CA ALA A 94 2.42 13.81 -21.98
C ALA A 94 3.26 13.55 -20.73
N ALA A 95 4.59 13.57 -20.84
CA ALA A 95 5.50 13.46 -19.72
C ALA A 95 5.27 14.59 -18.69
N ALA A 96 5.16 15.84 -19.15
CA ALA A 96 4.84 16.98 -18.29
C ALA A 96 3.45 16.84 -17.62
N GLY A 97 2.47 16.26 -18.32
CA GLY A 97 1.14 15.97 -17.77
C GLY A 97 1.18 15.01 -16.57
N LEU A 98 2.11 14.05 -16.54
CA LEU A 98 2.27 13.12 -15.41
C LEU A 98 2.70 13.80 -14.11
N SER A 99 3.31 14.98 -14.18
CA SER A 99 3.58 15.79 -12.98
C SER A 99 2.29 16.22 -12.27
N GLY A 100 1.19 16.44 -13.01
CA GLY A 100 -0.13 16.71 -12.43
C GLY A 100 -0.73 15.47 -11.75
N VAL A 101 -0.53 14.29 -12.34
CA VAL A 101 -0.95 13.01 -11.74
C VAL A 101 -0.22 12.76 -10.43
N GLU A 102 1.09 13.01 -10.37
CA GLU A 102 1.87 12.87 -9.12
C GLU A 102 1.41 13.86 -8.05
N ALA A 103 1.01 15.08 -8.41
CA ALA A 103 0.46 16.04 -7.47
C ALA A 103 -0.87 15.55 -6.87
N GLN A 104 -1.79 15.06 -7.71
CA GLN A 104 -3.07 14.48 -7.26
C GLN A 104 -2.87 13.23 -6.41
N ARG A 105 -1.91 12.38 -6.77
CA ARG A 105 -1.54 11.20 -5.98
C ARG A 105 -1.02 11.59 -4.60
N ARG A 106 -0.16 12.61 -4.50
CA ARG A 106 0.34 13.13 -3.22
C ARG A 106 -0.80 13.66 -2.36
N GLU A 107 -1.71 14.44 -2.94
CA GLU A 107 -2.91 14.91 -2.24
C GLU A 107 -3.75 13.74 -1.73
N ALA A 108 -3.90 12.67 -2.52
CA ALA A 108 -4.58 11.46 -2.07
C ALA A 108 -3.85 10.77 -0.90
N THR A 109 -2.51 10.68 -0.92
CA THR A 109 -1.72 10.18 0.22
C THR A 109 -1.98 11.01 1.48
N ASP A 110 -1.90 12.34 1.37
CA ASP A 110 -2.11 13.24 2.51
C ASP A 110 -3.52 13.08 3.09
N LEU A 111 -4.54 12.93 2.24
CA LEU A 111 -5.92 12.68 2.67
C LEU A 111 -6.09 11.30 3.33
N THR A 112 -5.44 10.27 2.79
CA THR A 112 -5.52 8.93 3.35
C THR A 112 -4.84 8.85 4.70
N ASP A 113 -3.71 9.50 4.91
CA ASP A 113 -2.96 9.45 6.19
C ASP A 113 -3.77 9.98 7.39
N HIS A 114 -4.92 10.61 7.13
CA HIS A 114 -5.85 11.12 8.12
C HIS A 114 -7.12 10.25 8.29
N MET A 115 -7.17 9.06 7.70
CA MET A 115 -8.29 8.13 7.81
C MET A 115 -7.98 6.96 8.75
N ASP A 116 -8.81 6.78 9.77
CA ASP A 116 -8.82 5.59 10.62
C ASP A 116 -9.96 4.67 10.18
N TRP A 117 -9.62 3.53 9.56
CA TRP A 117 -10.61 2.61 9.02
C TRP A 117 -11.12 1.71 10.14
N THR A 118 -12.33 1.98 10.64
CA THR A 118 -12.99 1.05 11.57
C THR A 118 -13.27 -0.27 10.84
N PRO A 119 -12.84 -1.43 11.38
CA PRO A 119 -13.20 -2.71 10.77
C PRO A 119 -14.72 -2.84 10.70
N ALA A 120 -15.21 -3.45 9.61
CA ALA A 120 -16.64 -3.69 9.46
C ALA A 120 -17.18 -4.36 10.74
N PRO A 121 -18.33 -3.91 11.28
CA PRO A 121 -18.89 -4.51 12.48
C PRO A 121 -18.98 -6.02 12.25
N SER A 122 -18.29 -6.79 13.09
CA SER A 122 -18.36 -8.24 13.03
C SER A 122 -19.84 -8.62 13.09
N PRO A 123 -20.35 -9.50 12.21
CA PRO A 123 -21.72 -9.96 12.31
C PRO A 123 -21.91 -10.43 13.75
N VAL A 124 -22.87 -9.78 14.41
CA VAL A 124 -23.23 -9.87 15.83
C VAL A 124 -22.74 -11.17 16.43
N ALA A 125 -21.88 -11.07 17.46
CA ALA A 125 -21.29 -12.21 18.14
C ALA A 125 -22.39 -13.23 18.53
N GLU A 126 -22.59 -14.24 17.67
CA GLU A 126 -23.07 -15.53 18.15
C GLU A 126 -22.08 -15.96 19.22
N GLU A 127 -22.58 -16.53 20.31
CA GLU A 127 -21.75 -17.08 21.38
C GLU A 127 -20.90 -18.23 20.80
N ILE A 128 -19.73 -17.89 20.26
CA ILE A 128 -18.80 -18.84 19.66
C ILE A 128 -18.05 -19.50 20.80
N ASP A 129 -18.01 -20.83 20.79
CA ASP A 129 -17.15 -21.64 21.64
C ASP A 129 -15.69 -21.10 21.58
N PRO A 130 -15.05 -20.79 22.73
CA PRO A 130 -13.70 -20.24 22.80
C PRO A 130 -12.65 -21.00 21.97
N ALA A 131 -12.82 -22.31 21.82
CA ALA A 131 -11.92 -23.14 21.02
C ALA A 131 -12.05 -22.86 19.50
N GLN A 132 -13.26 -22.56 19.01
CA GLN A 132 -13.50 -22.22 17.61
C GLN A 132 -13.16 -20.75 17.28
N ALA A 133 -13.27 -19.87 18.28
CA ALA A 133 -12.79 -18.49 18.15
C ALA A 133 -11.26 -18.44 17.97
N HIS A 134 -10.52 -19.33 18.65
CA HIS A 134 -9.06 -19.45 18.54
C HIS A 134 -8.61 -19.78 17.11
N GLU A 135 -9.27 -20.73 16.44
CA GLU A 135 -8.91 -21.18 15.08
C GLU A 135 -9.25 -20.15 14.01
N ARG A 136 -10.36 -19.40 14.16
CA ARG A 136 -10.81 -18.42 13.16
C ARG A 136 -10.12 -17.06 13.24
N LEU A 137 -9.61 -16.67 14.41
CA LEU A 137 -8.94 -15.38 14.62
C LEU A 137 -7.43 -15.46 14.41
N SER A 138 -6.79 -16.63 14.57
CA SER A 138 -5.37 -16.83 14.26
C SER A 138 -5.03 -16.68 12.77
N GLU A 139 -6.03 -16.79 11.89
CA GLU A 139 -5.88 -16.50 10.45
C GLU A 139 -5.87 -14.99 10.13
N ARG A 140 -6.28 -14.11 11.06
CA ARG A 140 -6.53 -12.68 10.81
C ARG A 140 -5.90 -11.69 11.80
N GLY A 141 -5.21 -12.14 12.85
CA GLY A 141 -4.58 -11.22 13.82
C GLY A 141 -3.61 -11.88 14.78
N VAL A 142 -2.74 -11.07 15.39
CA VAL A 142 -1.77 -11.47 16.41
C VAL A 142 -2.48 -11.54 17.77
N TRP A 143 -2.39 -12.69 18.45
CA TRP A 143 -2.86 -12.82 19.82
C TRP A 143 -1.88 -12.16 20.78
N ARG A 144 -2.38 -11.32 21.69
CA ARG A 144 -1.60 -10.79 22.82
C ARG A 144 -2.28 -11.17 24.11
N THR A 145 -1.62 -12.03 24.89
CA THR A 145 -2.03 -12.28 26.28
C THR A 145 -1.53 -11.12 27.13
N VAL A 146 -2.44 -10.40 27.78
CA VAL A 146 -2.11 -9.32 28.70
C VAL A 146 -2.36 -9.82 30.12
N THR A 147 -1.30 -9.94 30.91
CA THR A 147 -1.41 -10.26 32.34
C THR A 147 -1.27 -8.97 33.15
N LEU A 148 -2.37 -8.50 33.74
CA LEU A 148 -2.36 -7.37 34.66
C LEU A 148 -2.34 -7.92 36.09
N GLN A 149 -1.21 -7.81 36.78
CA GLN A 149 -1.07 -8.42 38.10
C GLN A 149 -1.71 -7.55 39.20
N GLU A 150 -1.33 -6.26 39.28
CA GLU A 150 -1.84 -5.29 40.26
C GLU A 150 -1.64 -3.85 39.70
N GLY A 151 -2.53 -2.89 40.01
CA GLY A 151 -2.38 -1.50 39.54
C GLY A 151 -3.69 -0.79 39.18
N ARG A 152 -3.61 0.50 38.82
CA ARG A 152 -4.81 1.29 38.43
C ARG A 152 -5.39 0.79 37.11
N THR A 153 -4.55 0.36 36.17
CA THR A 153 -4.99 -0.23 34.91
C THR A 153 -5.70 -1.55 35.19
N ALA A 154 -5.12 -2.44 36.00
CA ALA A 154 -5.74 -3.72 36.39
C ALA A 154 -7.13 -3.52 37.03
N ALA A 155 -7.23 -2.63 38.02
CA ALA A 155 -8.48 -2.35 38.72
C ALA A 155 -9.54 -1.73 37.80
N THR A 156 -9.12 -0.83 36.89
CA THR A 156 -10.03 -0.17 35.96
C THR A 156 -10.50 -1.15 34.88
N THR A 157 -9.62 -1.98 34.34
CA THR A 157 -9.96 -3.02 33.37
C THR A 157 -10.93 -4.03 33.98
N MET A 158 -10.68 -4.53 35.20
CA MET A 158 -11.58 -5.47 35.86
C MET A 158 -12.94 -4.83 36.16
N ARG A 159 -12.97 -3.58 36.63
CA ARG A 159 -14.23 -2.86 36.85
C ARG A 159 -15.02 -2.69 35.54
N LEU A 160 -14.37 -2.28 34.45
CA LEU A 160 -15.02 -2.14 33.15
C LEU A 160 -15.51 -3.48 32.62
N LEU A 161 -14.76 -4.56 32.85
CA LEU A 161 -15.15 -5.92 32.48
C LEU A 161 -16.42 -6.35 33.23
N GLU A 162 -16.48 -6.08 34.54
CA GLU A 162 -17.62 -6.43 35.39
C GLU A 162 -18.85 -5.54 35.12
N GLU A 163 -18.67 -4.25 34.92
CA GLU A 163 -19.76 -3.27 34.78
C GLU A 163 -20.27 -3.13 33.34
N HIS A 164 -19.39 -3.31 32.35
CA HIS A 164 -19.65 -2.96 30.95
C HIS A 164 -19.21 -4.03 29.94
N GLY A 165 -18.68 -5.17 30.40
CA GLY A 165 -18.30 -6.29 29.56
C GLY A 165 -16.94 -6.16 28.89
N ALA A 166 -16.56 -7.21 28.16
CA ALA A 166 -15.21 -7.37 27.61
C ALA A 166 -14.82 -6.29 26.60
N GLU A 167 -15.77 -5.80 25.79
CA GLU A 167 -15.50 -4.75 24.80
C GLU A 167 -15.03 -3.44 25.45
N ALA A 168 -15.66 -3.04 26.56
CA ALA A 168 -15.27 -1.83 27.29
C ALA A 168 -13.88 -1.96 27.94
N ALA A 169 -13.56 -3.15 28.44
CA ALA A 169 -12.24 -3.45 28.99
C ALA A 169 -11.15 -3.45 27.91
N VAL A 170 -11.42 -4.03 26.74
CA VAL A 170 -10.49 -4.03 25.59
C VAL A 170 -10.28 -2.63 25.04
N ALA A 171 -11.34 -1.84 24.86
CA ALA A 171 -11.25 -0.46 24.37
C ALA A 171 -10.41 0.43 25.30
N TYR A 172 -10.50 0.21 26.62
CA TYR A 172 -9.64 0.90 27.59
C TYR A 172 -8.17 0.52 27.44
N LEU A 173 -7.86 -0.78 27.28
CA LEU A 173 -6.47 -1.24 27.08
C LEU A 173 -5.87 -0.80 25.74
N ALA A 174 -6.69 -0.72 24.68
CA ALA A 174 -6.27 -0.26 23.36
C ALA A 174 -5.77 1.20 23.34
N GLN A 175 -6.08 2.00 24.37
CA GLN A 175 -5.53 3.36 24.53
C GLN A 175 -3.99 3.36 24.67
N ALA A 176 -3.38 2.24 25.05
CA ALA A 176 -1.93 2.08 25.04
C ALA A 176 -1.32 2.19 23.63
N ASP A 177 -2.00 1.67 22.61
CA ASP A 177 -1.54 1.74 21.21
C ASP A 177 -1.56 3.19 20.69
N HIS A 178 -2.33 4.07 21.33
CA HIS A 178 -2.37 5.51 21.08
C HIS A 178 -1.42 6.33 21.97
N GLY A 179 -0.53 5.68 22.73
CA GLY A 179 0.55 6.35 23.44
C GLY A 179 0.24 6.76 24.89
N ASP A 180 -0.80 6.22 25.54
CA ASP A 180 -1.06 6.52 26.96
C ASP A 180 0.09 6.00 27.85
N PRO A 181 0.91 6.89 28.45
CA PRO A 181 2.12 6.49 29.14
C PRO A 181 1.84 5.76 30.47
N ASP A 182 0.66 5.94 31.06
CA ASP A 182 0.29 5.26 32.31
C ASP A 182 -0.11 3.80 32.04
N ILE A 183 -0.82 3.55 30.94
CA ILE A 183 -1.21 2.20 30.51
C ILE A 183 -0.02 1.45 29.94
N ILE A 184 0.80 2.08 29.07
CA ILE A 184 2.02 1.48 28.51
C ILE A 184 2.97 1.03 29.62
N ARG A 185 3.22 1.89 30.61
CA ARG A 185 4.11 1.58 31.74
C ARG A 185 3.62 0.39 32.55
N GLU A 186 2.31 0.22 32.70
CA GLU A 186 1.74 -0.91 33.46
C GLU A 186 1.65 -2.20 32.61
N LEU A 187 1.54 -2.08 31.28
CA LEU A 187 1.60 -3.21 30.34
C LEU A 187 3.01 -3.77 30.13
N ASP A 188 4.04 -2.92 30.20
CA ASP A 188 5.46 -3.32 30.06
C ASP A 188 5.94 -4.29 31.16
N TYR A 189 5.18 -4.41 32.26
CA TYR A 189 5.43 -5.40 33.31
C TYR A 189 4.77 -6.77 33.04
N GLY A 190 3.98 -6.90 31.98
CA GLY A 190 3.33 -8.13 31.56
C GLY A 190 4.08 -8.83 30.42
N TYR A 191 4.22 -10.15 30.51
CA TYR A 191 4.79 -10.96 29.42
C TYR A 191 3.78 -11.08 28.28
N ALA A 192 4.14 -10.56 27.10
CA ALA A 192 3.47 -10.91 25.85
C ALA A 192 3.99 -12.29 25.37
N TYR A 193 3.07 -13.21 25.09
CA TYR A 193 3.40 -14.48 24.45
C TYR A 193 2.82 -14.50 23.03
N ASP A 194 3.63 -14.94 22.07
CA ASP A 194 3.21 -15.18 20.69
C ASP A 194 2.39 -16.48 20.54
N GLU A 195 2.38 -17.33 21.57
CA GLU A 195 1.56 -18.55 21.67
C GLU A 195 0.88 -18.64 23.05
N PRO A 196 -0.37 -19.15 23.14
CA PRO A 196 -1.04 -19.30 24.42
C PRO A 196 -0.23 -20.24 25.34
N PRO A 197 0.00 -19.87 26.61
CA PRO A 197 0.73 -20.72 27.53
C PRO A 197 0.00 -22.05 27.70
N SER A 198 0.75 -23.16 27.67
CA SER A 198 0.18 -24.48 27.95
C SER A 198 -0.32 -24.50 29.40
N GLY A 199 -1.64 -24.49 29.55
CA GLY A 199 -2.31 -24.44 30.85
C GLY A 199 -1.92 -25.62 31.74
N ARG A 200 -1.76 -25.34 33.03
CA ARG A 200 -1.69 -26.33 34.10
C ARG A 200 -2.88 -26.13 35.04
#